data_AF-A0A7M2YYI5-F1
#
_entry.id   AF-A0A7M2YYI5-F1
#
_cell.length_a   1.000
_cell.length_b   1.000
_cell.length_c   1.000
_cell.angle_alpha   90.00
_cell.angle_beta   90.00
_cell.angle_gamma   90.00
#
_symmetry.space_group_name_H-M   'P 1'
#
loop_
_entity.id
_entity.type
_entity.pdbx_description
1 polymer ?
#
loop_
_entity_poly.entity_id
_entity_poly.type
_entity_poly.pdbx_seq_one_letter_code
_entity_poly.pdbx_strand_id
1 'polypeptide(L)'
;MSTRALEAIDRILDRGGDADDVLRAVVAELAREDGISWAGVLFLENGELSLGPEAGVPDERRRLRVPVDYQGTRVGELAVDGSAGEAFLRRVAGLVSAHVLLGWDTGGEAWEP
;
A
#
# COMPACT_ATOMS: atom_id res chain seq x y z
N MET A 1 -6.06 11.31 10.50
CA MET A 1 -4.93 10.96 9.62
C MET A 1 -4.22 12.23 9.20
N SER A 2 -2.89 12.23 9.31
CA SER A 2 -2.10 13.46 9.31
C SER A 2 -1.55 13.82 7.94
N THR A 3 -1.46 15.11 7.63
CA THR A 3 -0.69 15.63 6.48
C THR A 3 0.77 15.15 6.51
N ARG A 4 1.33 14.92 7.70
CA ARG A 4 2.70 14.41 7.87
C ARG A 4 2.91 13.02 7.27
N ALA A 5 1.89 12.15 7.31
CA ALA A 5 1.98 10.81 6.74
C ALA A 5 2.09 10.87 5.22
N LEU A 6 1.29 11.75 4.58
CA LEU A 6 1.38 11.98 3.14
C LEU A 6 2.76 12.55 2.76
N GLU A 7 3.27 13.53 3.50
CA GLU A 7 4.61 14.08 3.28
C GLU A 7 5.73 13.05 3.49
N ALA A 8 5.55 12.09 4.40
CA ALA A 8 6.50 10.99 4.59
C ALA A 8 6.44 10.00 3.42
N ILE A 9 5.24 9.64 2.98
CA ILE A 9 5.01 8.77 1.82
C ILE A 9 5.56 9.40 0.54
N ASP A 10 5.30 10.69 0.29
CA ASP A 10 5.85 11.41 -0.86
C ASP A 10 7.38 11.36 -0.85
N ARG A 11 8.03 11.56 0.31
CA ARG A 11 9.49 11.42 0.43
C ARG A 11 10.02 10.01 0.21
N ILE A 12 9.24 8.97 0.53
CA ILE A 12 9.58 7.57 0.22
C ILE A 12 9.54 7.37 -1.30
N LEU A 13 8.50 7.86 -1.97
CA LEU A 13 8.32 7.75 -3.41
C LEU A 13 9.39 8.54 -4.17
N ASP A 14 9.73 9.74 -3.71
CA ASP A 14 10.78 10.59 -4.30
C ASP A 14 12.18 9.98 -4.17
N ARG A 15 12.43 9.21 -3.10
CA ARG A 15 13.69 8.47 -2.95
C ARG A 15 13.78 7.34 -3.99
N GLY A 16 12.64 6.79 -4.39
CA GLY A 16 12.56 5.63 -5.28
C GLY A 16 13.20 4.38 -4.68
N GLY A 17 13.50 3.43 -5.55
CA GLY A 17 13.97 2.09 -5.21
C GLY A 17 13.16 1.03 -5.93
N ASP A 18 13.39 -0.24 -5.59
CA ASP A 18 12.58 -1.33 -6.10
C ASP A 18 11.14 -1.21 -5.61
N ALA A 19 10.19 -1.63 -6.44
CA ALA A 19 8.77 -1.46 -6.15
C ALA A 19 8.37 -2.08 -4.81
N ASP A 20 8.92 -3.25 -4.49
CA ASP A 20 8.67 -3.94 -3.24
C ASP A 20 9.22 -3.17 -2.02
N ASP A 21 10.44 -2.61 -2.11
CA ASP A 21 11.04 -1.81 -1.05
C ASP A 21 10.25 -0.52 -0.78
N VAL A 22 9.80 0.14 -1.85
CA VAL A 22 8.94 1.32 -1.75
C VAL A 22 7.62 0.96 -1.08
N LEU A 23 6.94 -0.10 -1.52
CA LEU A 23 5.68 -0.54 -0.93
C LEU A 23 5.83 -0.94 0.54
N ARG A 24 6.90 -1.67 0.89
CA ARG A 24 7.22 -2.05 2.27
C ARG A 24 7.43 -0.82 3.16
N ALA A 25 8.13 0.19 2.66
CA ALA A 25 8.31 1.44 3.39
C ALA A 25 6.99 2.20 3.58
N VAL A 26 6.12 2.23 2.56
CA VAL A 26 4.81 2.89 2.63
C VAL A 26 3.88 2.20 3.64
N VAL A 27 3.73 0.88 3.61
CA VAL A 27 2.87 0.17 4.57
C VAL A 27 3.40 0.28 5.99
N ALA A 28 4.73 0.28 6.17
CA ALA A 28 5.35 0.53 7.47
C ALA A 28 5.05 1.93 8.00
N GLU A 29 5.01 2.95 7.13
CA GLU A 29 4.65 4.31 7.53
C GLU A 29 3.17 4.43 7.89
N LEU A 30 2.28 3.79 7.11
CA LEU A 30 0.85 3.74 7.44
C LEU A 30 0.59 3.06 8.78
N ALA A 31 1.27 1.95 9.08
CA ALA A 31 1.11 1.23 10.33
C ALA A 31 1.65 2.00 11.56
N ARG A 32 2.40 3.08 11.37
CA ARG A 32 2.85 3.98 12.45
C ARG A 32 1.85 5.08 12.76
N GLU A 33 0.88 5.34 11.88
CA GLU A 33 -0.12 6.38 12.12
C GLU A 33 -1.04 6.01 13.29
N ASP A 34 -1.32 7.00 14.14
CA ASP A 34 -2.23 6.83 15.27
C ASP A 34 -3.61 6.33 14.79
N GLY A 35 -4.03 5.19 15.33
CA GLY A 35 -5.32 4.57 15.02
C GLY A 35 -5.29 3.59 13.84
N ILE A 36 -4.13 3.32 13.26
CA ILE A 36 -3.89 2.19 12.35
C ILE A 36 -3.05 1.15 13.09
N SER A 37 -3.57 -0.07 13.27
CA SER A 37 -2.82 -1.16 13.88
C SER A 37 -2.06 -2.00 12.86
N TRP A 38 -2.53 -2.02 11.61
CA TRP A 38 -1.95 -2.77 10.52
C TRP A 38 -2.23 -2.10 9.17
N ALA A 39 -1.32 -2.25 8.23
CA ALA A 39 -1.48 -1.83 6.84
C ALA A 39 -0.88 -2.88 5.90
N GLY A 40 -1.49 -3.06 4.73
CA GLY A 40 -0.98 -3.96 3.71
C GLY A 40 -1.47 -3.62 2.32
N VAL A 41 -0.73 -4.08 1.33
CA VAL A 41 -1.08 -4.01 -0.09
C VAL A 41 -1.44 -5.41 -0.56
N LEU A 42 -2.56 -5.54 -1.26
CA LEU A 42 -2.96 -6.76 -1.92
C LEU A 42 -2.81 -6.60 -3.43
N PHE A 43 -2.09 -7.51 -4.08
CA PHE A 43 -1.95 -7.56 -5.54
C PHE A 43 -3.12 -8.34 -6.14
N LEU A 44 -3.65 -7.85 -7.26
CA LEU A 44 -4.70 -8.55 -8.01
C LEU A 44 -4.06 -9.48 -9.05
N GLU A 45 -4.07 -10.78 -8.78
CA GLU A 45 -3.46 -11.83 -9.58
C GLU A 45 -4.53 -12.79 -10.10
N ASN A 46 -4.70 -12.89 -11.42
CA ASN A 46 -5.67 -13.81 -12.03
C ASN A 46 -7.11 -13.69 -11.47
N GLY A 47 -7.49 -12.49 -11.00
CA GLY A 47 -8.80 -12.23 -10.39
C GLY A 47 -8.87 -12.48 -8.88
N GLU A 48 -7.78 -12.93 -8.26
CA GLU A 48 -7.66 -13.16 -6.83
C GLU A 48 -6.73 -12.12 -6.18
N LEU A 49 -7.00 -11.78 -4.92
CA LEU A 49 -6.16 -10.84 -4.17
C LEU A 49 -5.14 -11.61 -3.34
N SER A 50 -3.87 -11.45 -3.67
CA SER A 50 -2.73 -11.99 -2.92
C SER A 50 -2.17 -10.91 -1.99
N LEU A 51 -1.86 -11.25 -0.74
CA LEU A 51 -1.27 -10.30 0.20
C LEU A 51 0.22 -10.13 -0.12
N GLY A 52 0.63 -8.89 -0.41
CA GLY A 52 2.01 -8.49 -0.61
C GLY A 52 2.62 -7.89 0.66
N PRO A 53 3.36 -6.78 0.57
CA PRO A 53 3.93 -6.10 1.73
C PRO A 53 2.88 -5.70 2.76
N GLU A 54 3.18 -5.97 4.03
CA GLU A 54 2.36 -5.61 5.18
C GLU A 54 3.22 -5.16 6.37
N ALA A 55 2.60 -4.43 7.30
CA ALA A 55 3.21 -4.02 8.55
C ALA A 55 2.17 -3.86 9.66
N GLY A 56 2.58 -4.15 10.90
CA GLY A 56 1.76 -3.98 12.10
C GLY A 56 1.12 -5.27 12.60
N VAL A 57 0.09 -5.14 13.43
CA VAL A 57 -0.65 -6.25 14.05
C VAL A 57 -2.09 -6.25 13.53
N PRO A 58 -2.50 -7.27 12.74
CA PRO A 58 -3.82 -7.34 12.15
C PRO A 58 -4.96 -7.30 13.19
N ASP A 59 -6.01 -6.57 12.86
CA ASP A 59 -7.31 -6.61 13.52
C ASP A 59 -8.41 -6.54 12.45
N GLU A 60 -8.70 -7.68 11.84
CA GLU A 60 -9.57 -7.78 10.66
C GLU A 60 -10.97 -7.20 10.88
N ARG A 61 -11.42 -7.12 12.14
CA ARG A 61 -12.72 -6.55 12.52
C ARG A 61 -12.82 -5.06 12.20
N ARG A 62 -11.67 -4.40 12.00
CA ARG A 62 -11.54 -2.97 11.71
C ARG A 62 -10.99 -2.70 10.31
N ARG A 63 -11.02 -3.71 9.43
CA ARG A 63 -10.42 -3.61 8.10
C ARG A 63 -11.16 -2.64 7.19
N LEU A 64 -10.41 -1.69 6.66
CA LEU A 64 -10.81 -0.77 5.60
C LEU A 64 -9.98 -1.08 4.36
N ARG A 65 -10.63 -1.08 3.19
CA ARG A 65 -9.99 -1.39 1.90
C ARG A 65 -10.39 -0.34 0.88
N VAL A 66 -9.45 0.06 0.05
CA VAL A 66 -9.70 0.88 -1.15
C VAL A 66 -9.03 0.24 -2.36
N PRO A 67 -9.63 0.31 -3.56
CA PRO A 67 -8.99 -0.20 -4.76
C PRO A 67 -7.74 0.61 -5.09
N VAL A 68 -6.75 -0.07 -5.66
CA VAL A 68 -5.60 0.55 -6.31
C VAL A 68 -5.80 0.39 -7.81
N ASP A 69 -5.99 1.52 -8.50
CA ASP A 69 -6.17 1.57 -9.95
C ASP A 69 -4.97 2.24 -10.61
N TYR A 70 -4.44 1.63 -11.66
CA TYR A 70 -3.38 2.17 -12.51
C TYR A 70 -3.90 2.31 -13.94
N GLN A 71 -3.88 3.53 -14.47
CA GLN A 71 -4.38 3.87 -15.82
C GLN A 71 -5.80 3.32 -16.11
N GLY A 72 -6.69 3.37 -15.12
CA GLY A 72 -8.07 2.89 -15.24
C GLY A 72 -8.25 1.37 -15.12
N THR A 73 -7.16 0.63 -14.90
CA THR A 73 -7.20 -0.82 -14.62
C THR A 73 -6.93 -1.05 -13.14
N ARG A 74 -7.74 -1.89 -12.52
CA ARG A 74 -7.52 -2.28 -11.13
C ARG A 74 -6.34 -3.24 -11.04
N VAL A 75 -5.36 -2.90 -10.20
CA VAL A 75 -4.12 -3.68 -10.01
C VAL A 75 -3.98 -4.25 -8.61
N GLY A 76 -4.81 -3.80 -7.66
CA GLY A 76 -4.77 -4.30 -6.29
C GLY A 76 -5.75 -3.62 -5.34
N GLU A 77 -5.47 -3.75 -4.05
CA GLU A 77 -6.10 -3.04 -2.94
C GLU A 77 -5.06 -2.51 -1.96
N LEU A 78 -5.34 -1.35 -1.37
CA LEU A 78 -4.68 -0.89 -0.15
C LEU A 78 -5.64 -1.18 1.02
N ALA A 79 -5.13 -1.87 2.03
CA ALA A 79 -5.90 -2.24 3.22
C ALA A 79 -5.22 -1.70 4.48
N VAL A 80 -6.03 -1.27 5.44
CA VAL A 80 -5.59 -0.93 6.79
C VAL A 80 -6.60 -1.43 7.81
N ASP A 81 -6.13 -1.83 8.98
CA ASP A 81 -6.99 -2.15 10.12
C ASP A 81 -6.94 -0.96 11.09
N GLY A 82 -8.07 -0.27 11.27
CA GLY A 82 -8.04 0.99 12.02
C GLY A 82 -9.17 1.97 11.72
N SER A 83 -8.88 3.26 11.87
CA SER A 83 -9.82 4.35 11.62
C SER A 83 -9.27 5.41 10.66
N ALA A 84 -8.75 4.97 9.51
CA ALA A 84 -8.29 5.86 8.45
C ALA A 84 -9.46 6.42 7.63
N GLY A 85 -9.38 7.69 7.26
CA GLY A 85 -10.37 8.30 6.38
C GLY A 85 -10.23 7.78 4.94
N GLU A 86 -11.35 7.46 4.29
CA GLU A 86 -11.35 6.90 2.93
C GLU A 86 -10.62 7.79 1.91
N ALA A 87 -10.79 9.12 1.98
CA ALA A 87 -10.12 10.06 1.09
C ALA A 87 -8.58 10.02 1.21
N PHE A 88 -8.08 9.83 2.43
CA PHE A 88 -6.64 9.66 2.68
C PHE A 88 -6.15 8.34 2.07
N LEU A 89 -6.86 7.23 2.32
CA LEU A 89 -6.49 5.93 1.76
C LEU A 89 -6.50 5.93 0.23
N ARG A 90 -7.53 6.54 -0.39
CA ARG A 90 -7.59 6.69 -1.86
C ARG A 90 -6.45 7.53 -2.41
N ARG A 91 -6.03 8.58 -1.67
CA ARG A 91 -4.87 9.38 -2.07
C ARG A 91 -3.60 8.54 -2.06
N VAL A 92 -3.36 7.77 -0.99
CA VAL A 92 -2.19 6.88 -0.90
C VAL A 92 -2.25 5.79 -1.98
N ALA A 93 -3.40 5.15 -2.20
CA ALA A 93 -3.60 4.16 -3.26
C ALA A 93 -3.22 4.71 -4.64
N GLY A 94 -3.61 5.94 -4.96
CA GLY A 94 -3.22 6.59 -6.21
C GLY A 94 -1.70 6.80 -6.33
N LEU A 95 -1.04 7.23 -5.24
CA LEU A 95 0.40 7.47 -5.20
C LEU A 95 1.23 6.20 -5.41
N VAL A 96 0.78 5.06 -4.86
CA VAL A 96 1.51 3.79 -4.97
C VAL A 96 1.14 2.96 -6.20
N SER A 97 0.12 3.35 -6.97
CA SER A 97 -0.47 2.53 -8.05
C SER A 97 0.54 1.97 -9.05
N ALA A 98 1.53 2.75 -9.47
CA ALA A 98 2.59 2.30 -10.37
C ALA A 98 3.46 1.20 -9.74
N HIS A 99 3.79 1.33 -8.45
CA HIS A 99 4.58 0.35 -7.72
C HIS A 99 3.78 -0.93 -7.44
N VAL A 100 2.47 -0.83 -7.24
CA VAL A 100 1.59 -2.00 -7.08
C VAL A 100 1.53 -2.84 -8.35
N LEU A 101 1.46 -2.18 -9.53
CA LEU A 101 1.53 -2.89 -10.81
C LEU A 101 2.89 -3.59 -11.00
N LEU A 102 3.99 -2.99 -10.55
CA LEU A 102 5.34 -3.56 -10.71
C LEU A 102 5.64 -4.68 -9.69
N GLY A 103 5.22 -4.52 -8.43
CA GLY A 103 5.38 -5.55 -7.39
C GLY A 103 4.60 -6.83 -7.70
N TRP A 104 3.53 -6.71 -8.49
CA TRP A 104 2.82 -7.85 -9.09
C TRP A 104 3.70 -8.65 -10.07
N ASP A 105 4.45 -7.97 -10.94
CA ASP A 105 5.25 -8.62 -11.99
C ASP A 105 6.50 -9.33 -11.43
N THR A 106 6.95 -8.97 -10.23
CA THR A 106 8.10 -9.61 -9.57
C THR A 106 7.71 -10.74 -8.61
N GLY A 107 6.42 -11.02 -8.41
CA GLY A 107 5.95 -12.08 -7.50
C GLY A 107 6.41 -11.90 -6.04
N GLY A 108 6.75 -10.67 -5.63
CA GLY A 108 7.33 -10.38 -4.32
C GLY A 108 8.81 -10.78 -4.15
N GLU A 109 9.49 -11.26 -5.20
CA GLU A 109 10.94 -11.40 -5.22
C GLU A 109 11.60 -10.09 -5.68
N ALA A 110 12.78 -9.78 -5.14
CA ALA A 110 13.56 -8.62 -5.57
C ALA A 110 14.01 -8.84 -7.03
N TRP A 111 13.78 -7.84 -7.89
CA TRP A 111 14.28 -7.88 -9.27
C TRP A 111 15.80 -7.69 -9.27
N GLU A 112 16.57 -8.71 -9.69
CA GLU A 112 18.00 -8.55 -9.93
C GLU A 112 18.27 -8.24 -11.42
N PRO A 113 19.16 -7.27 -11.73
CA PRO A 113 19.48 -6.83 -13.09
C PRO A 113 20.28 -7.84 -13.93
#